data_AF-A0A1S7FQW9-F1
#
_entry.id   AF-A0A1S7FQW9-F1
#
_cell.length_a   1.000
_cell.length_b   1.000
_cell.length_c   1.000
_cell.angle_alpha   90.00
_cell.angle_beta   90.00
_cell.angle_gamma   90.00
#
_symmetry.space_group_name_H-M   'P 1'
#
loop_
_entity.id
_entity.type
_entity.pdbx_description
1 polymer ?
#
loop_
_entity_poly.entity_id
_entity_poly.type
_entity_poly.pdbx_seq_one_letter_code
_entity_poly.pdbx_strand_id
1 'polypeptide(L)'
;MNDRDREIDSWNQRLRNVADDQYAKEREIRRQKQLLDEVDYVHNRNNRLFHELGSTWHRDREMAVFLDTQRYEYQRQHFHVVDGMEEEQTRMEREKRALMDKESDYYAARRKVEFGGEQA
;
A
#
# COMPACT_ATOMS: atom_id res chain seq x y z
N MET A 1 -27.37 21.50 27.26
CA MET A 1 -26.53 20.38 26.78
C MET A 1 -25.56 20.07 27.90
N ASN A 2 -25.67 18.88 28.49
CA ASN A 2 -24.83 18.51 29.62
C ASN A 2 -23.41 18.20 29.13
N ASP A 3 -22.40 18.32 30.01
CA ASP A 3 -21.00 18.10 29.61
C ASP A 3 -20.75 16.70 29.06
N ARG A 4 -21.52 15.71 29.52
CA ARG A 4 -21.53 14.34 28.99
C ARG A 4 -21.95 14.28 27.51
N ASP A 5 -22.99 15.02 27.12
CA ASP A 5 -23.47 15.05 25.73
C ASP A 5 -22.42 15.66 24.80
N ARG A 6 -21.76 16.73 25.27
CA ARG A 6 -20.65 17.37 24.53
C ARG A 6 -19.47 16.42 24.35
N GLU A 7 -19.16 15.63 25.38
CA GLU A 7 -18.07 14.66 25.32
C GLU A 7 -18.40 13.50 24.37
N ILE A 8 -19.63 12.99 24.40
CA ILE A 8 -20.09 11.97 23.44
C ILE A 8 -20.03 12.50 22.01
N ASP A 9 -20.44 13.74 21.76
CA ASP A 9 -20.37 14.35 20.43
C ASP A 9 -18.93 14.54 19.94
N SER A 10 -18.03 14.92 20.85
CA SER A 10 -16.59 14.98 20.56
C SER A 10 -16.04 13.61 20.13
N TRP A 11 -16.44 12.54 20.83
CA TRP A 11 -16.05 11.17 20.45
C TRP A 11 -16.68 10.72 19.13
N ASN A 12 -17.95 11.07 18.87
CA ASN A 12 -18.61 10.79 17.59
C ASN A 12 -17.87 11.47 16.42
N GLN A 13 -17.45 12.73 16.61
CA GLN A 13 -16.67 13.43 15.60
C GLN A 13 -15.32 12.77 15.35
N ARG A 14 -14.62 12.34 16.41
CA ARG A 14 -13.34 11.63 16.30
C ARG A 14 -13.48 10.29 15.58
N LEU A 15 -14.54 9.53 15.88
CA LEU A 15 -14.86 8.27 15.18
C LEU A 15 -15.13 8.51 13.69
N ARG A 16 -15.88 9.55 13.36
CA ARG A 16 -16.13 9.93 11.96
C ARG A 16 -14.84 10.27 11.22
N ASN A 17 -13.96 11.06 11.85
CA ASN A 17 -12.67 11.41 11.25
C ASN A 17 -11.80 10.17 11.01
N VAL A 18 -11.74 9.23 11.95
CA VAL A 18 -10.98 7.99 11.77
C VAL A 18 -11.58 7.10 10.70
N ALA A 19 -12.91 7.05 10.57
CA ALA A 19 -13.56 6.33 9.48
C ALA A 19 -13.21 6.93 8.10
N ASP A 20 -13.17 8.26 7.99
CA ASP A 20 -12.74 8.96 6.78
C ASP A 20 -11.25 8.66 6.45
N ASP A 21 -10.38 8.67 7.46
CA ASP A 21 -8.96 8.31 7.34
C ASP A 21 -8.78 6.86 6.87
N GLN A 22 -9.53 5.92 7.45
CA GLN A 22 -9.52 4.51 7.04
C GLN A 22 -9.98 4.35 5.58
N TYR A 23 -11.06 5.02 5.19
CA TYR A 23 -11.55 4.98 3.81
C TYR A 23 -10.51 5.54 2.82
N ALA A 24 -9.86 6.65 3.17
CA ALA A 24 -8.76 7.19 2.38
C ALA A 24 -7.60 6.19 2.26
N LYS A 25 -7.19 5.57 3.37
CA LYS A 25 -6.12 4.56 3.41
C LYS A 25 -6.44 3.33 2.56
N GLU A 26 -7.69 2.87 2.55
CA GLU A 26 -8.10 1.76 1.70
C GLU A 26 -8.03 2.08 0.21
N ARG A 27 -8.35 3.32 -0.18
CA ARG A 27 -8.20 3.77 -1.58
C ARG A 27 -6.73 3.83 -1.97
N GLU A 28 -5.88 4.34 -1.08
CA GLU A 28 -4.42 4.36 -1.26
C GLU A 28 -3.87 2.95 -1.51
N ILE A 29 -4.21 1.99 -0.65
CA ILE A 29 -3.77 0.59 -0.78
C ILE A 29 -4.27 -0.04 -2.08
N ARG A 30 -5.53 0.22 -2.48
CA ARG A 30 -6.07 -0.28 -3.75
C ARG A 30 -5.29 0.28 -4.94
N ARG A 31 -4.98 1.58 -4.91
CA ARG A 31 -4.17 2.23 -5.97
C ARG A 31 -2.77 1.65 -6.03
N GLN A 32 -2.13 1.40 -4.89
CA GLN A 32 -0.79 0.82 -4.86
C GLN A 32 -0.78 -0.60 -5.46
N LYS A 33 -1.80 -1.42 -5.18
CA LYS A 33 -1.95 -2.74 -5.81
C LYS A 33 -2.09 -2.65 -7.33
N GLN A 34 -2.87 -1.69 -7.82
CA GLN A 34 -2.99 -1.46 -9.27
C GLN A 34 -1.65 -1.06 -9.89
N LEU A 35 -0.86 -0.23 -9.22
CA LEU A 35 0.47 0.13 -9.70
C LEU A 35 1.43 -1.07 -9.73
N LEU A 36 1.34 -1.98 -8.75
CA LEU A 36 2.10 -3.23 -8.76
C LEU A 36 1.72 -4.10 -9.97
N ASP A 37 0.42 -4.27 -10.23
CA ASP A 37 -0.08 -5.01 -11.39
C ASP A 37 0.42 -4.41 -12.72
N GLU A 38 0.45 -3.08 -12.83
CA GLU A 38 0.98 -2.36 -14.00
C GLU A 38 2.49 -2.58 -14.17
N VAL A 39 3.26 -2.54 -13.07
CA VAL A 39 4.70 -2.81 -13.07
C VAL A 39 4.98 -4.25 -13.53
N ASP A 40 4.23 -5.23 -13.02
CA ASP A 40 4.33 -6.63 -13.42
C ASP A 40 3.96 -6.82 -14.90
N TYR A 41 2.95 -6.11 -15.38
CA TYR A 41 2.59 -6.15 -16.80
C TYR A 41 3.73 -5.64 -17.70
N VAL A 42 4.32 -4.49 -17.36
CA VAL A 42 5.47 -3.93 -18.09
C VAL A 42 6.66 -4.88 -18.02
N HIS A 43 6.89 -5.51 -16.87
CA HIS A 43 7.97 -6.47 -16.69
C HIS A 43 7.84 -7.69 -17.58
N ASN A 44 6.66 -8.29 -17.59
CA ASN A 44 6.37 -9.44 -18.45
C ASN A 44 6.51 -9.08 -19.93
N ARG A 45 6.07 -7.88 -20.33
CA ARG A 45 6.23 -7.39 -21.71
C ARG A 45 7.71 -7.21 -22.07
N ASN A 46 8.51 -6.59 -21.21
CA ASN A 46 9.93 -6.39 -21.46
C ASN A 46 10.69 -7.72 -21.54
N ASN A 47 10.39 -8.67 -20.67
CA ASN A 47 11.00 -10.00 -20.72
C ASN A 47 10.75 -10.70 -22.06
N ARG A 48 9.53 -10.60 -22.60
CA ARG A 48 9.20 -11.14 -23.94
C ARG A 48 9.99 -10.44 -25.04
N LEU A 49 10.08 -9.10 -25.00
CA LEU A 49 10.85 -8.33 -25.98
C LEU A 49 12.34 -8.68 -25.96
N PHE A 50 12.96 -8.80 -24.78
CA PHE A 50 14.35 -9.25 -24.68
C PHE A 50 14.55 -10.66 -25.23
N HIS A 51 13.59 -11.56 -25.01
CA HIS A 51 13.63 -12.90 -25.57
C HIS A 51 13.55 -12.89 -27.11
N GLU A 52 12.60 -12.15 -27.68
CA GLU A 52 12.42 -12.02 -29.13
C GLU A 52 13.66 -11.39 -29.79
N LEU A 53 14.16 -10.29 -29.24
CA LEU A 53 15.38 -9.63 -29.74
C LEU A 53 16.60 -10.53 -29.62
N GLY A 54 16.79 -11.18 -28.47
CA GLY A 54 17.90 -12.12 -28.27
C GLY A 54 17.85 -13.28 -29.26
N SER A 55 16.68 -13.86 -29.51
CA SER A 55 16.50 -14.93 -30.49
C SER A 55 16.81 -14.48 -31.93
N THR A 56 16.45 -13.24 -32.27
CA THR A 56 16.67 -12.67 -33.60
C THR A 56 18.16 -12.41 -33.84
N TRP A 57 18.83 -11.77 -32.88
CA TRP A 57 20.20 -11.29 -33.02
C TRP A 57 21.26 -12.27 -32.48
N HIS A 58 20.89 -13.49 -32.08
CA HIS A 58 21.78 -14.50 -31.49
C HIS A 58 23.05 -14.84 -32.28
N ARG A 59 23.09 -14.59 -33.59
CA ARG A 59 24.26 -14.86 -34.45
C ARG A 59 25.25 -13.69 -34.50
N ASP A 60 24.82 -12.51 -34.08
CA ASP A 60 25.68 -11.34 -33.92
C ASP A 60 26.13 -11.27 -32.46
N ARG A 61 27.43 -11.52 -32.25
CA ARG A 61 28.02 -11.58 -30.92
C ARG A 61 27.97 -10.23 -30.21
N GLU A 62 28.16 -9.12 -30.92
CA GLU A 62 28.17 -7.79 -30.32
C GLU A 62 26.76 -7.43 -29.86
N MET A 63 25.76 -7.68 -30.73
CA MET A 63 24.35 -7.47 -30.39
C MET A 63 23.87 -8.39 -29.26
N ALA A 64 24.31 -9.64 -29.22
CA ALA A 64 23.96 -10.56 -28.13
C ALA A 64 24.47 -10.05 -26.77
N VAL A 65 25.74 -9.62 -26.70
CA VAL A 65 26.33 -9.05 -25.47
C VAL A 65 25.63 -7.75 -25.07
N PHE A 66 25.32 -6.88 -26.04
CA PHE A 66 24.59 -5.65 -25.78
C PHE A 66 23.20 -5.93 -25.18
N LEU A 67 22.42 -6.83 -25.78
CA LEU A 67 21.07 -7.16 -25.29
C LEU A 67 21.08 -7.80 -23.91
N ASP A 68 22.03 -8.70 -23.63
CA ASP A 68 22.19 -9.30 -22.29
C ASP A 68 22.54 -8.25 -21.23
N THR A 69 23.41 -7.29 -21.58
CA THR A 69 23.77 -6.19 -20.68
C THR A 69 22.55 -5.31 -20.38
N GLN A 70 21.79 -4.92 -21.40
CA GLN A 70 20.58 -4.12 -21.24
C GLN A 70 19.49 -4.86 -20.45
N ARG A 71 19.34 -6.17 -20.67
CA ARG A 71 18.43 -7.00 -19.89
C ARG A 71 18.83 -7.03 -18.42
N TYR A 72 20.11 -7.19 -18.12
CA TYR A 72 20.61 -7.20 -16.74
C TYR A 72 20.38 -5.86 -16.04
N GLU A 73 20.70 -4.74 -16.70
CA GLU A 73 20.46 -3.40 -16.16
C GLU A 73 18.97 -3.15 -15.89
N TYR A 74 18.12 -3.51 -16.85
CA TYR A 74 16.68 -3.44 -16.71
C TYR A 74 16.17 -4.27 -15.53
N GLN A 75 16.59 -5.53 -15.41
CA GLN A 75 16.18 -6.42 -14.32
C GLN A 75 16.58 -5.85 -12.96
N ARG A 76 17.80 -5.33 -12.84
CA ARG A 76 18.28 -4.70 -11.61
C ARG A 76 17.43 -3.48 -11.23
N GLN A 77 17.07 -2.62 -12.18
CA GLN A 77 16.19 -1.48 -11.92
C GLN A 77 14.78 -1.92 -11.54
N HIS A 78 14.23 -2.92 -12.23
CA HIS A 78 12.91 -3.46 -11.94
C HIS A 78 12.82 -4.02 -10.51
N PHE A 79 13.79 -4.84 -10.09
CA PHE A 79 13.83 -5.36 -8.72
C PHE A 79 13.91 -4.24 -7.69
N HIS A 80 14.73 -3.21 -7.92
CA HIS A 80 14.80 -2.07 -7.01
C HIS A 80 13.45 -1.33 -6.86
N VAL A 81 12.70 -1.19 -7.96
CA VAL A 81 11.36 -0.60 -7.92
C VAL A 81 10.39 -1.48 -7.14
N VAL A 82 10.37 -2.79 -7.40
CA VAL A 82 9.48 -3.74 -6.72
C VAL A 82 9.78 -3.79 -5.22
N ASP A 83 11.05 -3.88 -4.82
CA ASP A 83 11.46 -3.85 -3.41
C ASP A 83 10.91 -2.60 -2.69
N GLY A 84 11.07 -1.42 -3.31
CA GLY A 84 10.54 -0.17 -2.75
C GLY A 84 9.00 -0.16 -2.65
N MET A 85 8.31 -0.81 -3.59
CA MET A 85 6.86 -0.94 -3.53
C MET A 85 6.38 -1.92 -2.46
N GLU A 86 7.12 -3.01 -2.19
CA GLU A 86 6.83 -3.96 -1.11
C GLU A 86 7.04 -3.33 0.27
N GLU A 87 8.11 -2.54 0.43
CA GLU A 87 8.35 -1.75 1.65
C GLU A 87 7.21 -0.77 1.92
N GLU A 88 6.78 -0.05 0.89
CA GLU A 88 5.65 0.88 0.95
C GLU A 88 4.35 0.15 1.30
N GLN A 89 4.08 -1.01 0.71
CA GLN A 89 2.89 -1.81 1.03
C GLN A 89 2.89 -2.22 2.50
N THR A 90 4.03 -2.69 3.00
CA THR A 90 4.20 -3.06 4.41
C THR A 90 3.93 -1.86 5.33
N ARG A 91 4.39 -0.66 4.94
CA ARG A 91 4.11 0.58 5.67
C ARG A 91 2.62 0.88 5.70
N MET A 92 1.94 0.84 4.54
CA MET A 92 0.51 1.12 4.45
C MET A 92 -0.34 0.12 5.26
N GLU A 93 0.04 -1.15 5.32
CA GLU A 93 -0.65 -2.15 6.14
C GLU A 93 -0.50 -1.87 7.64
N ARG A 94 0.67 -1.41 8.09
CA ARG A 94 0.88 -0.98 9.49
C ARG A 94 0.03 0.25 9.82
N GLU A 95 -0.01 1.23 8.93
CA GLU A 95 -0.84 2.43 9.11
C GLU A 95 -2.34 2.09 9.16
N LYS A 96 -2.80 1.17 8.30
CA LYS A 96 -4.18 0.67 8.35
C LYS A 96 -4.50 0.05 9.70
N ARG A 97 -3.62 -0.81 10.24
CA ARG A 97 -3.81 -1.40 11.57
C ARG A 97 -3.86 -0.34 12.67
N ALA A 98 -2.96 0.64 12.64
CA ALA A 98 -2.96 1.73 13.60
C ALA A 98 -4.27 2.55 13.58
N LEU A 99 -4.89 2.73 12.41
CA LEU A 99 -6.21 3.38 12.30
C LEU A 99 -7.34 2.52 12.88
N MET A 100 -7.27 1.19 12.74
CA MET A 100 -8.23 0.28 13.37
C MET A 100 -8.10 0.28 14.89
N ASP A 101 -6.86 0.26 15.40
CA ASP A 101 -6.60 0.32 16.84
C ASP A 101 -7.12 1.63 17.43
N LYS A 102 -6.86 2.76 16.74
CA LYS A 102 -7.35 4.08 17.12
C LYS A 102 -8.88 4.17 17.15
N GLU A 103 -9.56 3.54 16.18
CA GLU A 103 -11.02 3.46 16.17
C GLU A 103 -11.54 2.66 17.37
N SER A 104 -10.93 1.50 17.64
CA SER A 104 -11.26 0.66 18.80
C SER A 104 -11.11 1.41 20.12
N ASP A 105 -10.01 2.16 20.28
CA ASP A 105 -9.76 3.00 21.46
C ASP A 105 -10.83 4.09 21.62
N TYR A 106 -11.25 4.71 20.52
CA TYR A 106 -12.32 5.72 20.51
C TYR A 106 -13.66 5.13 20.90
N TYR A 107 -14.01 3.93 20.41
CA TYR A 107 -15.22 3.23 20.86
C TYR A 107 -15.17 2.86 22.34
N ALA A 108 -14.01 2.42 22.84
CA ALA A 108 -13.83 2.09 24.25
C ALA A 108 -13.98 3.34 25.13
N ALA A 109 -13.35 4.46 24.75
CA ALA A 109 -13.46 5.73 25.45
C ALA A 109 -14.90 6.27 25.44
N ARG A 110 -15.55 6.28 24.27
CA ARG A 110 -16.96 6.70 24.13
C ARG A 110 -17.88 5.87 25.04
N ARG A 111 -17.70 4.54 25.08
CA ARG A 111 -18.48 3.65 25.96
C ARG A 111 -18.31 3.96 27.43
N LYS A 112 -17.08 4.25 27.89
CA LYS A 112 -16.83 4.64 29.29
C LYS A 112 -17.60 5.91 29.66
N VAL A 113 -17.66 6.88 28.76
CA VAL A 113 -18.46 8.10 28.95
C VAL A 113 -19.96 7.80 28.93
N GLU A 114 -20.43 6.94 28.03
CA GLU A 114 -21.85 6.59 27.85
C GLU A 114 -22.43 5.73 28.99
N PHE A 115 -21.62 4.88 29.62
CA PHE A 115 -22.09 3.97 30.68
C PHE A 115 -21.59 4.33 32.09
N GLY A 116 -20.62 5.26 32.21
CA GLY A 116 -19.98 5.57 33.50
C GLY A 116 -19.07 4.41 33.88
N GLY A 117 -17.76 4.59 33.72
CA GLY A 117 -16.78 3.51 33.90
C GLY A 117 -16.87 2.82 35.27
N GLU A 118 -17.50 1.65 35.30
CA GLU A 118 -17.14 0.41 36.00
C GLU A 118 -18.33 -0.56 35.92
N GLN A 119 -18.24 -1.54 35.03
CA GLN A 119 -18.79 -2.86 35.31
C GLN A 119 -17.62 -3.83 35.19
N ALA A 120 -17.36 -4.50 36.31
CA ALA A 120 -16.27 -5.41 36.59
C ALA A 120 -16.10 -6.54 35.56
#